data_AF-A0A1G1A667-F1
#
_entry.id   AF-A0A1G1A667-F1
#
_cell.length_a   1.000
_cell.length_b   1.000
_cell.length_c   1.000
_cell.angle_alpha   90.00
_cell.angle_beta   90.00
_cell.angle_gamma   90.00
#
_symmetry.space_group_name_H-M   'P 1'
#
loop_
_entity.id
_entity.type
_entity.pdbx_description
1 polymer ?
#
loop_
_entity_poly.entity_id
_entity_poly.type
_entity_poly.pdbx_seq_one_letter_code
_entity_poly.pdbx_strand_id
1 'polypeptide(L)'
;MTNLLIKGGPLMWPLLFCSILALAIMLERLMFWWRRAWNRNDDAVEMMLSGVESGQSGKALEDGRKSRDTTVQVLCYGLLHRRHGLTEAMQVRASEEVASMRRGLLVLDTITTMAPLLGILGTVTGIIKSFELLGSGDVPDPRAISVGISEALITTAAGLVVALPTLAMLNYLVGKVQTEARRIEIAATQFEVACRKGLHRGDG
;
A
#
# COMPACT_ATOMS: atom_id res chain seq x y z
N MET A 1 8.04 8.35 -27.50
CA MET A 1 7.91 8.82 -26.10
C MET A 1 8.37 10.26 -25.92
N THR A 2 9.56 10.66 -26.38
CA THR A 2 10.11 12.03 -26.24
C THR A 2 9.25 13.13 -26.88
N ASN A 3 8.62 12.84 -28.03
CA ASN A 3 7.68 13.76 -28.67
C ASN A 3 6.39 14.04 -27.87
N LEU A 4 5.99 13.19 -26.93
CA LEU A 4 4.80 13.40 -26.09
C LEU A 4 5.10 14.33 -24.90
N LEU A 5 6.28 14.17 -24.30
CA LEU A 5 6.78 15.02 -23.21
C LEU A 5 7.01 16.47 -23.66
N ILE A 6 7.53 16.66 -24.87
CA ILE A 6 7.77 18.00 -25.43
C ILE A 6 6.44 18.65 -25.87
N LYS A 7 5.44 17.86 -26.30
CA LYS A 7 4.14 18.36 -26.76
C LYS A 7 3.11 18.62 -25.65
N GLY A 8 3.27 18.05 -24.46
CA GLY A 8 2.32 18.19 -23.34
C GLY A 8 2.59 19.35 -22.39
N GLY A 9 3.54 20.22 -22.72
CA GLY A 9 3.80 21.44 -21.94
C GLY A 9 4.57 21.21 -20.63
N PRO A 10 4.78 22.30 -19.84
CA PRO A 10 5.59 22.26 -18.62
C PRO A 10 5.01 21.36 -17.53
N LEU A 11 3.68 21.16 -17.51
CA LEU A 11 2.99 20.32 -16.53
C LEU A 11 3.28 18.82 -16.69
N MET A 12 3.92 18.41 -17.79
CA MET A 12 4.41 17.04 -17.97
C MET A 12 5.54 16.68 -17.02
N TRP A 13 6.35 17.64 -16.55
CA TRP A 13 7.45 17.38 -15.63
C TRP A 13 6.96 16.90 -14.24
N PRO A 14 6.03 17.60 -13.56
CA PRO A 14 5.39 17.09 -12.35
C PRO A 14 4.70 15.74 -12.55
N LEU A 15 4.00 15.54 -13.68
CA LEU A 15 3.34 14.27 -14.01
C LEU A 15 4.34 13.11 -14.15
N LEU A 16 5.48 13.36 -14.80
CA LEU A 16 6.55 12.37 -14.93
C LEU A 16 7.12 12.00 -13.56
N PHE A 17 7.33 12.99 -12.69
CA PHE A 17 7.76 12.73 -11.31
C PHE A 17 6.74 11.87 -10.54
N CYS A 18 5.45 12.20 -10.62
CA CYS A 18 4.38 11.38 -10.04
C CYS A 18 4.39 9.95 -10.59
N SER A 19 4.61 9.77 -11.90
CA SER A 19 4.67 8.45 -12.54
C SER A 19 5.84 7.61 -12.03
N ILE A 20 7.04 8.19 -11.96
CA ILE A 20 8.25 7.52 -11.47
C ILE A 20 8.08 7.15 -9.99
N LEU A 21 7.59 8.09 -9.18
CA LEU A 21 7.38 7.87 -7.75
C LEU A 21 6.32 6.78 -7.49
N ALA A 22 5.22 6.80 -8.24
CA ALA A 22 4.19 5.77 -8.17
C ALA A 22 4.79 4.40 -8.52
N LEU A 23 5.48 4.28 -9.65
CA LEU A 23 6.07 3.03 -10.10
C LEU A 23 7.12 2.49 -9.12
N ALA A 24 7.97 3.36 -8.56
CA ALA A 24 8.93 2.97 -7.53
C ALA A 24 8.25 2.38 -6.29
N ILE A 25 7.19 3.03 -5.79
CA ILE A 25 6.44 2.55 -4.62
C ILE A 25 5.69 1.26 -4.95
N MET A 26 5.10 1.14 -6.15
CA MET A 26 4.42 -0.08 -6.57
C MET A 26 5.36 -1.29 -6.57
N LEU A 27 6.56 -1.14 -7.13
CA LEU A 27 7.55 -2.21 -7.18
C LEU A 27 8.06 -2.55 -5.78
N GLU A 28 8.36 -1.56 -4.94
CA GLU A 28 8.76 -1.77 -3.54
C GLU A 28 7.69 -2.53 -2.76
N ARG A 29 6.43 -2.12 -2.87
CA ARG A 29 5.30 -2.80 -2.21
C ARG A 29 5.09 -4.21 -2.75
N LEU A 30 5.16 -4.39 -4.06
CA LEU A 30 4.98 -5.71 -4.67
C LEU A 30 6.06 -6.69 -4.21
N MET A 31 7.33 -6.25 -4.17
CA MET A 31 8.44 -7.04 -3.64
C MET A 31 8.27 -7.36 -2.15
N PHE A 32 7.84 -6.38 -1.34
CA PHE A 32 7.54 -6.60 0.09
C PHE A 32 6.48 -7.67 0.28
N TRP A 33 5.37 -7.58 -0.45
CA TRP A 33 4.27 -8.53 -0.38
C TRP A 33 4.65 -9.92 -0.90
N TRP A 34 5.42 -10.00 -1.98
CA TRP A 34 5.92 -11.26 -2.50
C TRP A 34 6.87 -11.93 -1.49
N ARG A 35 7.81 -11.18 -0.92
CA ARG A 35 8.72 -11.70 0.13
C ARG A 35 7.94 -12.23 1.32
N ARG A 36 6.87 -11.56 1.74
CA ARG A 36 6.03 -11.99 2.87
C ARG A 36 5.19 -13.21 2.54
N ALA A 37 4.66 -13.29 1.33
CA ALA A 37 3.96 -14.49 0.84
C ALA A 37 4.89 -15.72 0.80
N TRP A 38 6.16 -15.53 0.47
CA TRP A 38 7.16 -16.61 0.48
C TRP A 38 7.50 -17.09 1.90
N ASN A 39 7.45 -16.20 2.89
CA ASN A 39 7.70 -16.53 4.29
C ASN A 39 6.43 -16.98 5.04
N ARG A 40 5.29 -17.08 4.35
CA ARG A 40 4.02 -17.49 4.95
C ARG A 40 4.11 -18.96 5.36
N ASN A 41 3.78 -19.24 6.60
CA ASN A 41 3.80 -20.59 7.14
C ASN A 41 2.57 -20.80 8.03
N ASP A 42 1.47 -21.24 7.41
CA ASP A 42 0.20 -21.53 8.11
C ASP A 42 0.38 -22.70 9.10
N ASP A 43 1.18 -23.70 8.75
CA ASP A 43 1.50 -24.84 9.63
C ASP A 43 2.19 -24.37 10.93
N ALA A 44 3.08 -23.39 10.84
CA ALA A 44 3.75 -22.84 12.03
C ALA A 44 2.78 -22.12 12.99
N VAL A 45 1.71 -21.51 12.47
CA VAL A 45 0.66 -20.90 13.31
C VAL A 45 -0.12 -22.00 14.05
N GLU A 46 -0.49 -23.07 13.34
CA GLU A 46 -1.21 -24.21 13.91
C GLU A 46 -0.36 -24.98 14.94
N MET A 47 0.92 -25.19 14.66
CA MET A 47 1.88 -25.77 15.62
C MET A 47 1.98 -24.92 16.90
N MET A 48 1.97 -23.59 16.76
CA MET A 48 2.04 -22.70 17.90
C MET A 48 0.75 -22.73 18.75
N LEU A 49 -0.41 -22.77 18.09
CA LEU A 49 -1.72 -22.91 18.76
C LEU A 49 -1.83 -24.22 19.54
N SER A 50 -1.56 -25.34 18.87
CA SER A 50 -1.63 -26.69 19.47
C SER A 50 -0.61 -26.90 20.59
N GLY A 51 0.60 -26.38 20.44
CA GLY A 51 1.64 -26.45 21.47
C GLY A 51 1.27 -25.71 22.76
N VAL A 52 0.59 -24.57 22.64
CA VAL A 52 0.11 -23.79 23.79
C VAL A 52 -1.13 -24.42 24.44
N GLU A 53 -2.07 -24.95 23.65
CA GLU A 53 -3.25 -25.68 24.16
C GLU A 53 -2.86 -26.96 24.93
N SER A 54 -1.74 -27.58 24.53
CA SER A 54 -1.17 -28.77 25.17
C SER A 54 -0.30 -28.46 26.40
N GLY A 55 -0.23 -27.20 26.85
CA GLY A 55 0.58 -26.78 28.00
C GLY A 55 2.09 -26.71 27.72
N GLN A 56 2.54 -26.97 26.49
CA GLN A 56 3.95 -26.95 26.07
C GLN A 56 4.36 -25.55 25.56
N SER A 57 3.99 -24.50 26.29
CA SER A 57 4.22 -23.10 25.88
C SER A 57 5.71 -22.77 25.65
N GLY A 58 6.62 -23.41 26.38
CA GLY A 58 8.07 -23.21 26.20
C GLY A 58 8.57 -23.68 24.83
N LYS A 59 8.17 -24.88 24.40
CA LYS A 59 8.55 -25.42 23.07
C LYS A 59 7.91 -24.62 21.94
N ALA A 60 6.62 -24.25 22.10
CA ALA A 60 5.91 -23.42 21.13
C ALA A 60 6.59 -22.05 20.93
N LEU A 61 7.14 -21.46 21.99
CA LEU A 61 7.91 -20.22 21.89
C LEU A 61 9.25 -20.41 21.16
N GLU A 62 9.96 -21.50 21.42
CA GLU A 62 11.26 -21.79 20.82
C GLU A 62 11.14 -22.07 19.31
N ASP A 63 10.14 -22.84 18.92
CA ASP A 63 9.86 -23.13 17.51
C ASP A 63 9.29 -21.90 16.79
N GLY A 64 8.40 -21.15 17.45
CA GLY A 64 7.83 -19.92 16.90
C GLY A 64 8.88 -18.83 16.62
N ARG A 65 9.92 -18.70 17.47
CA ARG A 65 11.04 -17.77 17.25
C ARG A 65 11.84 -18.03 15.99
N LYS A 66 11.84 -19.25 15.47
CA LYS A 66 12.53 -19.63 14.23
C LYS A 66 11.70 -19.25 12.99
N SER A 67 10.41 -18.97 13.16
CA SER A 67 9.51 -18.63 12.07
C SER A 67 9.72 -17.19 11.56
N ARG A 68 9.63 -17.05 10.24
CA ARG A 68 9.60 -15.75 9.55
C ARG A 68 8.17 -15.27 9.25
N ASP A 69 7.15 -16.06 9.60
CA ASP A 69 5.76 -15.67 9.47
C ASP A 69 5.42 -14.62 10.54
N THR A 70 4.80 -13.54 10.10
CA THR A 70 4.44 -12.41 10.97
C THR A 70 3.46 -12.81 12.05
N THR A 71 2.45 -13.61 11.72
CA THR A 71 1.43 -14.04 12.66
C THR A 71 2.10 -14.77 13.82
N VAL A 72 3.01 -15.69 13.51
CA VAL A 72 3.81 -16.40 14.52
C VAL A 72 4.63 -15.44 15.38
N GLN A 73 5.27 -14.43 14.80
CA GLN A 73 6.02 -13.44 15.57
C GLN A 73 5.14 -12.61 16.51
N VAL A 74 3.93 -12.24 16.09
CA VAL A 74 2.94 -11.56 16.94
C VAL A 74 2.54 -12.46 18.11
N LEU A 75 2.23 -13.73 17.84
CA LEU A 75 1.87 -14.69 18.88
C LEU A 75 3.04 -14.93 19.86
N CYS A 76 4.28 -15.05 19.37
CA CYS A 76 5.46 -15.21 20.21
C CYS A 76 5.69 -14.01 21.13
N TYR A 77 5.49 -12.80 20.59
CA TYR A 77 5.61 -11.56 21.35
C TYR A 77 4.57 -11.49 22.48
N GLY A 78 3.34 -11.92 22.19
CA GLY A 78 2.29 -12.08 23.19
C GLY A 78 2.70 -13.07 24.28
N LEU A 79 3.10 -14.28 23.88
CA LEU A 79 3.44 -15.35 24.81
C LEU A 79 4.59 -14.96 25.75
N LEU A 80 5.56 -14.18 25.26
CA LEU A 80 6.66 -13.64 26.07
C LEU A 80 6.18 -12.69 27.18
N HIS A 81 5.10 -11.94 26.94
CA HIS A 81 4.54 -10.96 27.86
C HIS A 81 3.26 -11.43 28.55
N ARG A 82 2.97 -12.74 28.51
CA ARG A 82 1.74 -13.34 29.04
C ARG A 82 1.38 -12.92 30.47
N ARG A 83 2.37 -12.65 31.32
CA ARG A 83 2.17 -12.21 32.72
C ARG A 83 1.70 -10.77 32.89
N HIS A 84 1.95 -9.90 31.92
CA HIS A 84 1.71 -8.45 32.01
C HIS A 84 0.62 -7.95 31.06
N GLY A 85 0.13 -8.81 30.16
CA GLY A 85 -0.89 -8.50 29.18
C GLY A 85 -0.65 -9.22 27.86
N LEU A 86 -1.16 -10.46 27.75
CA LEU A 86 -1.00 -11.31 26.56
C LEU A 86 -1.60 -10.62 25.32
N THR A 87 -2.85 -10.18 25.45
CA THR A 87 -3.64 -9.62 24.35
C THR A 87 -3.12 -8.23 23.97
N GLU A 88 -2.77 -7.41 24.95
CA GLU A 88 -2.19 -6.08 24.75
C GLU A 88 -0.86 -6.16 24.01
N ALA A 89 0.03 -7.07 24.40
CA ALA A 89 1.30 -7.28 23.73
C ALA A 89 1.12 -7.73 22.27
N MET A 90 0.21 -8.67 22.00
CA MET A 90 -0.12 -9.08 20.63
C MET A 90 -0.70 -7.92 19.82
N GLN A 91 -1.59 -7.12 20.40
CA GLN A 91 -2.22 -6.00 19.72
C GLN A 91 -1.21 -4.91 19.35
N VAL A 92 -0.28 -4.57 20.25
CA VAL A 92 0.81 -3.63 19.96
C VAL A 92 1.64 -4.15 18.79
N ARG A 93 2.10 -5.41 18.83
CA ARG A 93 2.92 -5.98 17.77
C ARG A 93 2.17 -6.09 16.44
N ALA A 94 0.89 -6.48 16.48
CA ALA A 94 0.04 -6.51 15.30
C ALA A 94 -0.13 -5.13 14.67
N SER A 95 -0.29 -4.08 15.49
CA SER A 95 -0.44 -2.71 15.01
C SER A 95 0.81 -2.19 14.30
N GLU A 96 2.01 -2.49 14.82
CA GLU A 96 3.29 -2.17 14.17
C GLU A 96 3.41 -2.86 12.81
N GLU A 97 3.04 -4.15 12.76
CA GLU A 97 3.10 -4.93 11.53
C GLU A 97 2.12 -4.39 10.48
N VAL A 98 0.88 -4.08 10.86
CA VAL A 98 -0.11 -3.46 9.95
C VAL A 98 0.36 -2.07 9.48
N ALA A 99 0.94 -1.26 10.36
CA ALA A 99 1.52 0.04 9.99
C ALA A 99 2.63 -0.11 8.94
N SER A 100 3.49 -1.12 9.08
CA SER A 100 4.55 -1.43 8.11
C SER A 100 3.98 -1.80 6.73
N MET A 101 2.86 -2.55 6.69
CA MET A 101 2.19 -2.95 5.45
C MET A 101 1.54 -1.75 4.75
N ARG A 102 1.05 -0.75 5.51
CA ARG A 102 0.40 0.47 5.00
C ARG A 102 1.38 1.52 4.45
N ARG A 103 2.67 1.38 4.71
CA ARG A 103 3.68 2.35 4.24
C ARG A 103 3.57 2.55 2.72
N GLY A 104 3.75 3.78 2.25
CA GLY A 104 3.66 4.13 0.82
C GLY A 104 2.24 4.22 0.24
N LEU A 105 1.21 3.63 0.87
CA LEU A 105 -0.16 3.67 0.35
C LEU A 105 -0.73 5.09 0.30
N LEU A 106 -0.45 5.91 1.32
CA LEU A 106 -0.88 7.31 1.35
C LEU A 106 -0.29 8.13 0.20
N VAL A 107 0.94 7.81 -0.23
CA VAL A 107 1.58 8.49 -1.36
C VAL A 107 0.95 8.04 -2.68
N LEU A 108 0.65 6.75 -2.84
CA LEU A 108 -0.08 6.24 -4.02
C LEU A 108 -1.49 6.84 -4.12
N ASP A 109 -2.19 6.96 -3.00
CA ASP A 109 -3.49 7.62 -2.90
C ASP A 109 -3.41 9.08 -3.35
N THR A 110 -2.43 9.82 -2.80
CA THR A 110 -2.16 11.20 -3.20
C THR A 110 -1.88 11.32 -4.70
N ILE A 111 -1.03 10.46 -5.27
CA ILE A 111 -0.72 10.49 -6.71
C ILE A 111 -1.95 10.16 -7.57
N THR A 112 -2.79 9.23 -7.12
CA THR A 112 -4.03 8.86 -7.80
C THR A 112 -4.97 10.04 -7.94
N THR A 113 -5.05 10.90 -6.92
CA THR A 113 -5.85 12.13 -6.97
C THR A 113 -5.12 13.28 -7.67
N MET A 114 -3.81 13.44 -7.45
CA MET A 114 -3.04 14.57 -8.00
C MET A 114 -2.82 14.46 -9.51
N ALA A 115 -2.55 13.27 -10.06
CA ALA A 115 -2.22 13.12 -11.48
C ALA A 115 -3.37 13.56 -12.42
N PRO A 116 -4.65 13.19 -12.18
CA PRO A 116 -5.77 13.73 -12.96
C PRO A 116 -5.96 15.24 -12.80
N LEU A 117 -5.77 15.76 -11.58
CA LEU A 117 -5.88 17.20 -11.32
C LEU A 117 -4.81 18.01 -12.06
N LEU A 118 -3.58 17.50 -12.13
CA LEU A 118 -2.51 18.08 -12.96
C LEU A 118 -2.86 18.02 -14.45
N GLY A 119 -3.53 16.96 -14.90
CA GLY A 119 -4.07 16.85 -16.26
C GLY A 119 -5.11 17.93 -16.57
N ILE A 120 -6.09 18.11 -15.68
CA ILE A 120 -7.12 19.17 -15.79
C ILE A 120 -6.48 20.56 -15.74
N LEU A 121 -5.47 20.78 -14.89
CA LEU A 121 -4.70 22.03 -14.90
C LEU A 121 -4.03 22.27 -16.26
N GLY A 122 -3.58 21.19 -16.92
CA GLY A 122 -3.09 21.21 -18.30
C GLY A 122 -4.13 21.72 -19.29
N THR A 123 -5.39 21.29 -19.19
CA THR A 123 -6.45 21.80 -20.07
C THR A 123 -6.74 23.27 -19.84
N VAL A 124 -6.85 23.68 -18.58
CA VAL A 124 -7.14 25.07 -18.22
C VAL A 124 -6.04 25.98 -18.76
N THR A 125 -4.77 25.63 -18.52
CA THR A 125 -3.63 26.44 -18.98
C THR A 125 -3.47 26.45 -20.50
N GLY A 126 -3.71 25.33 -21.19
CA GLY A 126 -3.67 25.27 -22.65
C GLY A 126 -4.78 26.09 -23.30
N ILE A 127 -6.00 26.04 -22.75
CA ILE A 127 -7.12 26.86 -23.22
C ILE A 127 -6.84 28.35 -23.02
N ILE A 128 -6.32 28.76 -21.85
CA ILE A 128 -5.96 30.17 -21.58
C ILE A 128 -4.96 30.68 -22.63
N LYS A 129 -3.88 29.93 -22.88
CA LYS A 129 -2.89 30.28 -23.91
C LYS A 129 -3.51 30.40 -25.30
N SER A 130 -4.41 29.48 -25.66
CA SER A 130 -5.11 29.52 -26.94
C SER A 130 -6.01 30.75 -27.10
N PHE A 131 -6.64 31.24 -26.02
CA PHE A 131 -7.45 32.46 -26.04
C PHE A 131 -6.62 33.74 -26.03
N GLU A 132 -5.47 33.77 -25.36
CA GLU A 132 -4.55 34.93 -25.42
C GLU A 132 -4.09 35.22 -26.85
N LEU A 133 -3.85 34.18 -27.66
CA LEU A 133 -3.50 34.29 -29.08
C LEU A 133 -4.63 34.87 -29.96
N LEU A 134 -5.88 34.79 -29.52
CA LEU A 134 -7.02 35.42 -30.19
C LEU A 134 -7.15 36.91 -29.82
N GLY A 135 -6.70 37.30 -28.63
CA GLY A 135 -6.85 38.65 -28.08
C GLY A 135 -5.75 39.65 -28.47
N SER A 136 -4.66 39.18 -29.10
CA SER A 136 -3.47 40.01 -29.41
C SER A 136 -3.61 40.93 -30.63
N GLY A 137 -4.79 41.01 -31.27
CA GLY A 137 -5.10 42.00 -32.30
C GLY A 137 -4.58 41.69 -33.72
N ASP A 138 -3.69 40.71 -33.88
CA ASP A 138 -3.30 40.15 -35.18
C ASP A 138 -4.31 39.10 -35.66
N VAL A 139 -4.36 38.84 -36.98
CA VAL A 139 -5.17 37.74 -37.55
C VAL A 139 -4.76 36.43 -36.86
N PRO A 140 -5.66 35.78 -36.09
CA PRO A 140 -5.27 34.62 -35.32
C PRO A 140 -4.86 33.47 -36.24
N ASP A 141 -3.67 32.89 -36.04
CA ASP A 141 -3.28 31.67 -36.75
C ASP A 141 -4.09 30.48 -36.17
N PRO A 142 -5.03 29.89 -36.95
CA PRO A 142 -5.85 28.79 -36.47
C PRO A 142 -5.00 27.56 -36.07
N ARG A 143 -3.79 27.43 -36.63
CA ARG A 143 -2.86 26.35 -36.30
C ARG A 143 -2.31 26.52 -34.88
N ALA A 144 -1.95 27.74 -34.47
CA ALA A 144 -1.40 28.01 -33.14
C ALA A 144 -2.42 27.70 -32.03
N ILE A 145 -3.69 28.03 -32.25
CA ILE A 145 -4.80 27.70 -31.33
C ILE A 145 -4.95 26.18 -31.18
N SER A 146 -4.91 25.46 -32.31
CA SER A 146 -5.04 24.01 -32.36
C SER A 146 -3.89 23.30 -31.63
N VAL A 147 -2.69 23.86 -31.67
CA VAL A 147 -1.52 23.35 -30.93
C VAL A 147 -1.73 23.47 -29.41
N GLY A 148 -2.19 24.62 -28.90
CA GLY A 148 -2.42 24.82 -27.46
C GLY A 148 -3.50 23.88 -26.88
N ILE A 149 -4.58 23.65 -27.65
CA ILE A 149 -5.63 22.69 -27.27
C ILE A 149 -5.09 21.25 -27.31
N SER A 150 -4.29 20.90 -28.33
CA SER A 150 -3.68 19.58 -28.42
C SER A 150 -2.72 19.31 -27.26
N GLU A 151 -1.91 20.30 -26.86
CA GLU A 151 -1.03 20.21 -25.69
C GLU A 151 -1.82 19.86 -24.43
N ALA A 152 -2.88 20.64 -24.17
CA ALA A 152 -3.82 20.45 -23.06
C ALA A 152 -4.41 19.02 -22.98
N LEU A 153 -4.89 18.50 -24.11
CA LEU A 153 -5.48 17.16 -24.19
C LEU A 153 -4.45 16.06 -23.93
N ILE A 154 -3.22 16.24 -24.42
CA ILE A 154 -2.12 15.29 -24.18
C ILE A 154 -1.77 15.22 -22.70
N THR A 155 -1.66 16.36 -22.01
CA THR A 155 -1.37 16.41 -20.55
C THR A 155 -2.45 15.69 -19.75
N THR A 156 -3.72 15.85 -20.16
CA THR A 156 -4.86 15.19 -19.52
C THR A 156 -4.81 13.69 -19.67
N ALA A 157 -4.61 13.23 -20.90
CA ALA A 157 -4.48 11.82 -21.20
C ALA A 157 -3.31 11.20 -20.40
N ALA A 158 -2.17 11.89 -20.32
CA ALA A 158 -1.04 11.46 -19.53
C ALA A 158 -1.37 11.33 -18.02
N GLY A 159 -2.07 12.31 -17.45
CA GLY A 159 -2.54 12.27 -16.06
C GLY A 159 -3.42 11.05 -15.77
N LEU A 160 -4.37 10.74 -16.67
CA LEU A 160 -5.23 9.57 -16.55
C LEU A 160 -4.47 8.25 -16.70
N VAL A 161 -3.53 8.17 -17.65
CA VAL A 161 -2.68 6.98 -17.86
C VAL A 161 -1.84 6.67 -16.63
N VAL A 162 -1.43 7.67 -15.85
CA VAL A 162 -0.73 7.46 -14.57
C VAL A 162 -1.72 7.09 -13.46
N ALA A 163 -2.85 7.77 -13.37
CA ALA A 163 -3.80 7.61 -12.27
C ALA A 163 -4.51 6.26 -12.26
N LEU A 164 -4.97 5.77 -13.41
CA LEU A 164 -5.74 4.52 -13.51
C LEU A 164 -4.99 3.28 -12.99
N PRO A 165 -3.76 2.97 -13.44
CA PRO A 165 -3.00 1.86 -12.88
C PRO A 165 -2.64 2.09 -11.40
N THR A 166 -2.43 3.35 -11.00
CA THR A 166 -2.13 3.69 -9.60
C THR A 166 -3.30 3.41 -8.67
N LEU A 167 -4.52 3.76 -9.09
CA LEU A 167 -5.74 3.45 -8.37
C LEU A 167 -5.95 1.94 -8.24
N ALA A 168 -5.79 1.20 -9.34
CA ALA A 168 -5.98 -0.25 -9.34
C ALA A 168 -4.99 -0.93 -8.37
N MET A 169 -3.72 -0.53 -8.40
CA MET A 169 -2.70 -1.06 -7.51
C MET A 169 -2.92 -0.66 -6.04
N LEU A 170 -3.33 0.59 -5.78
CA LEU A 170 -3.67 1.04 -4.43
C LEU A 170 -4.79 0.20 -3.82
N ASN A 171 -5.90 0.01 -4.56
CA ASN A 171 -7.03 -0.78 -4.09
C ASN A 171 -6.64 -2.24 -3.80
N TYR A 172 -5.83 -2.84 -4.69
CA TYR A 172 -5.28 -4.17 -4.46
C TYR A 172 -4.46 -4.25 -3.17
N LEU A 173 -3.54 -3.31 -2.96
CA LEU A 173 -2.68 -3.28 -1.77
C LEU A 173 -3.49 -3.04 -0.48
N VAL A 174 -4.47 -2.13 -0.50
CA VAL A 174 -5.36 -1.88 0.65
C VAL A 174 -6.13 -3.15 1.02
N GLY A 175 -6.71 -3.85 0.04
CA GLY A 175 -7.39 -5.12 0.28
C GLY A 175 -6.46 -6.19 0.84
N LYS A 176 -5.21 -6.24 0.35
CA LYS A 176 -4.17 -7.14 0.86
C LYS A 176 -3.82 -6.86 2.32
N VAL A 177 -3.63 -5.59 2.70
CA VAL A 177 -3.40 -5.17 4.09
C VAL A 177 -4.56 -5.63 4.99
N GLN A 178 -5.80 -5.40 4.57
CA GLN A 178 -6.98 -5.77 5.35
C GLN A 178 -7.08 -7.29 5.57
N THR A 179 -6.73 -8.07 4.54
CA THR A 179 -6.76 -9.54 4.60
C THR A 179 -5.74 -10.07 5.60
N GLU A 180 -4.50 -9.59 5.57
CA GLU A 180 -3.48 -10.03 6.54
C GLU A 180 -3.75 -9.50 7.95
N ALA A 181 -4.24 -8.26 8.10
CA ALA A 181 -4.63 -7.73 9.40
C ALA A 181 -5.69 -8.61 10.07
N ARG A 182 -6.72 -9.03 9.32
CA ARG A 182 -7.76 -9.94 9.80
C ARG A 182 -7.19 -11.32 10.16
N ARG A 183 -6.24 -11.85 9.37
CA ARG A 183 -5.57 -13.13 9.68
C ARG A 183 -4.85 -13.06 11.03
N ILE A 184 -4.09 -11.98 11.29
CA ILE A 184 -3.40 -11.77 12.56
C ILE A 184 -4.41 -11.68 13.71
N GLU A 185 -5.50 -10.93 13.54
CA GLU A 185 -6.56 -10.76 14.56
C GLU A 185 -7.25 -12.08 14.93
N ILE A 186 -7.63 -12.88 13.93
CA ILE A 186 -8.24 -14.21 14.14
C ILE A 186 -7.27 -15.12 14.87
N ALA A 187 -6.01 -15.18 14.42
CA ALA A 187 -4.99 -16.03 15.04
C ALA A 187 -4.70 -15.60 16.49
N ALA A 188 -4.61 -14.30 16.78
CA ALA A 188 -4.41 -13.78 18.13
C ALA A 188 -5.57 -14.15 19.06
N THR A 189 -6.81 -14.05 18.56
CA THR A 189 -8.02 -14.42 19.31
C THR A 189 -8.04 -15.93 19.63
N GLN A 190 -7.76 -16.77 18.63
CA GLN A 190 -7.66 -18.22 18.82
C GLN A 190 -6.55 -18.58 19.81
N PHE A 191 -5.42 -17.87 19.74
CA PHE A 191 -4.28 -18.08 20.61
C PHE A 191 -4.55 -17.70 22.06
N GLU A 192 -5.31 -16.63 22.31
CA GLU A 192 -5.76 -16.27 23.66
C GLU A 192 -6.62 -17.39 24.27
N VAL A 193 -7.58 -17.91 23.49
CA VAL A 193 -8.45 -19.02 23.93
C VAL A 193 -7.62 -20.28 24.21
N ALA A 194 -6.68 -20.63 23.33
CA ALA A 194 -5.77 -21.77 23.51
C ALA A 194 -4.90 -21.62 24.77
N CYS A 195 -4.36 -20.41 25.01
CA CYS A 195 -3.62 -20.08 26.24
C CYS A 195 -4.46 -20.32 27.49
N ARG A 196 -5.72 -19.88 27.48
CA ARG A 196 -6.64 -20.00 28.63
C ARG A 196 -6.94 -21.46 28.93
N LYS A 197 -7.25 -22.28 27.91
CA LYS A 197 -7.45 -23.72 28.06
C LYS A 197 -6.21 -24.46 28.59
N GLY A 198 -5.03 -24.10 28.09
CA GLY A 198 -3.76 -24.69 28.51
C GLY A 198 -3.44 -24.46 30.00
N LEU A 199 -3.87 -23.32 30.57
CA LEU A 199 -3.71 -23.06 32.01
C LEU A 199 -4.58 -24.00 32.85
N HIS A 200 -5.85 -24.15 32.47
CA HIS A 200 -6.78 -25.02 33.21
C HIS A 200 -6.39 -26.50 33.20
N ARG A 201 -5.56 -26.94 32.25
CA ARG A 201 -5.00 -28.31 32.21
C ARG A 201 -3.73 -28.50 33.04
N GLY A 202 -3.01 -27.44 33.37
CA GLY A 202 -1.78 -27.51 34.17
C GLY A 202 -2.01 -27.48 35.69
N ASP A 203 -3.23 -27.09 36.11
CA ASP A 203 -3.62 -26.95 37.52
C ASP A 203 -4.36 -28.19 38.08
N GLY A 204 -4.45 -29.30 37.31
CA GLY A 204 -5.06 -30.57 37.72
C GLY A 204 -4.10 -31.74 37.57
#